data_AF-A0A976LDJ8-F1
#
_entry.id   AF-A0A976LDJ8-F1
#
_cell.length_a   1.000
_cell.length_b   1.000
_cell.length_c   1.000
_cell.angle_alpha   90.00
_cell.angle_beta   90.00
_cell.angle_gamma   90.00
#
_symmetry.space_group_name_H-M   'P 1'
#
loop_
_entity.id
_entity.type
_entity.pdbx_description
1 polymer ?
#
loop_
_entity_poly.entity_id
_entity_poly.type
_entity_poly.pdbx_seq_one_letter_code
_entity_poly.pdbx_strand_id
1 'polypeptide(L)'
;MKGPEVFRPPVSTETTILSRVTSLPRNFRNHHAPERSGDRLIDPPIDRIEPLVDNNQLLRTAFNWRVNDLNLWELVAAARREVLTVAAEYTSSYRDIHRPDDMADWVSRPIIMGGHQPDLFHPGVWLKNFVIDRYARSVGGTAINLVVDTDRCASTTLSVPMGTFRESHFESVAMDDESSEMPWEERAVLDPELFASFGQRASDLLSPLVPDAILRRWWPLVVERTKESHRLGLGLAQARHCLEARWGLQTLELPVSELVRLPTVMLLFGHLLAHARELNIAYNESLADFRLRTKQRGHGRPVPDLAIRANSEEEWIEVPFWIWSREDPRRRRVFNCCCTGCADAFGSRNNSS
;
A
#
# COMPACT_ATOMS: atom_id res chain seq x y z
N MET A 1 8.79 -59.53 12.46
CA MET A 1 8.26 -58.61 11.43
C MET A 1 8.12 -57.23 12.05
N LYS A 2 9.09 -56.34 11.80
CA LYS A 2 9.06 -54.91 12.11
C LYS A 2 8.95 -54.17 10.78
N GLY A 3 8.06 -53.18 10.69
CA GLY A 3 7.82 -52.37 9.49
C GLY A 3 8.99 -51.42 9.16
N PRO A 4 8.96 -50.77 7.98
CA PRO A 4 10.10 -50.01 7.47
C PRO A 4 10.28 -48.68 8.23
N GLU A 5 11.52 -48.39 8.62
CA GLU A 5 11.95 -47.13 9.20
C GLU A 5 11.94 -46.02 8.13
N VAL A 6 11.25 -44.92 8.43
CA VAL A 6 11.26 -43.69 7.64
C VAL A 6 12.56 -42.94 7.92
N PHE A 7 13.43 -42.89 6.92
CA PHE A 7 14.67 -42.10 6.96
C PHE A 7 14.33 -40.61 7.01
N ARG A 8 14.67 -39.94 8.12
CA ARG A 8 14.63 -38.47 8.25
C ARG A 8 16.04 -37.94 7.97
N PRO A 9 16.24 -37.05 6.98
CA PRO A 9 17.55 -36.46 6.75
C PRO A 9 17.93 -35.53 7.92
N PRO A 10 19.24 -35.33 8.18
CA PRO A 10 19.70 -34.47 9.25
C PRO A 10 19.33 -33.02 8.97
N VAL A 11 18.74 -32.35 9.98
CA VAL A 11 18.44 -30.93 9.98
C VAL A 11 19.74 -30.16 9.77
N SER A 12 19.86 -29.46 8.64
CA SER A 12 21.00 -28.60 8.37
C SER A 12 20.99 -27.41 9.33
N THR A 13 22.17 -26.96 9.72
CA THR A 13 22.43 -25.87 10.67
C THR A 13 21.88 -24.50 10.26
N GLU A 14 21.24 -24.37 9.09
CA GLU A 14 20.59 -23.13 8.60
C GLU A 14 19.19 -22.88 9.20
N THR A 15 18.54 -23.89 9.78
CA THR A 15 17.23 -23.73 10.44
C THR A 15 17.28 -22.83 11.69
N THR A 16 18.47 -22.50 12.18
CA THR A 16 18.67 -21.71 13.42
C THR A 16 18.46 -20.20 13.22
N ILE A 17 18.49 -19.69 11.99
CA ILE A 17 18.30 -18.25 11.72
C ILE A 17 16.81 -17.94 11.51
N LEU A 18 16.06 -18.83 10.84
CA LEU A 18 14.61 -18.68 10.66
C LEU A 18 13.81 -18.82 11.98
N SER A 19 14.32 -19.58 12.95
CA SER A 19 13.69 -19.70 14.28
C SER A 19 13.88 -18.49 15.19
N ARG A 20 14.77 -17.55 14.85
CA ARG A 20 14.95 -16.32 15.66
C ARG A 20 13.96 -15.22 15.29
N VAL A 21 13.45 -15.19 14.07
CA VAL A 21 12.41 -14.21 13.67
C VAL A 21 11.02 -14.61 14.18
N THR A 22 10.79 -15.89 14.49
CA THR A 22 9.53 -16.40 15.04
C THR A 22 9.37 -16.23 16.55
N SER A 23 10.37 -15.65 17.24
CA SER A 23 10.40 -15.57 18.72
C SER A 23 10.05 -14.22 19.33
N LEU A 24 9.64 -13.21 18.54
CA LEU A 24 9.00 -12.04 19.13
C LEU A 24 7.55 -12.40 19.47
N PRO A 25 7.15 -12.43 20.76
CA PRO A 25 5.73 -12.40 21.09
C PRO A 25 5.21 -11.05 20.61
N ARG A 26 4.73 -10.99 19.36
CA ARG A 26 3.94 -9.88 18.87
C ARG A 26 2.63 -9.96 19.64
N ASN A 27 2.56 -9.27 20.78
CA ASN A 27 1.33 -9.03 21.51
C ASN A 27 0.33 -8.42 20.53
N PHE A 28 -0.52 -9.26 19.96
CA PHE A 28 -1.51 -8.83 19.00
C PHE A 28 -2.56 -8.05 19.79
N ARG A 29 -2.49 -6.72 19.71
CA ARG A 29 -3.49 -5.86 20.31
C ARG A 29 -4.70 -5.87 19.41
N ASN A 30 -5.82 -6.35 19.94
CA ASN A 30 -7.08 -6.32 19.21
C ASN A 30 -7.67 -4.91 19.33
N HIS A 31 -7.44 -4.09 18.31
CA HIS A 31 -7.94 -2.72 18.26
C HIS A 31 -9.37 -2.70 17.73
N HIS A 32 -10.24 -1.95 18.40
CA HIS A 32 -11.60 -1.67 17.95
C HIS A 32 -11.73 -0.21 17.58
N ALA A 33 -12.55 0.08 16.56
CA ALA A 33 -12.88 1.45 16.24
C ALA A 33 -13.57 2.12 17.45
N PRO A 34 -13.19 3.34 17.82
CA PRO A 34 -13.87 4.04 18.90
C PRO A 34 -15.37 4.23 18.62
N GLU A 35 -16.20 4.12 19.66
CA GLU A 35 -17.67 4.14 19.51
C GLU A 35 -18.25 5.55 19.48
N ARG A 36 -17.64 6.52 20.18
CA ARG A 36 -18.19 7.87 20.29
C ARG A 36 -17.67 8.78 19.19
N SER A 37 -18.52 9.74 18.82
CA SER A 37 -18.14 10.79 17.88
C SER A 37 -16.92 11.57 18.41
N GLY A 38 -15.89 11.66 17.58
CA GLY A 38 -14.65 12.40 17.88
C GLY A 38 -13.59 11.60 18.64
N ASP A 39 -13.92 10.40 19.15
CA ASP A 39 -12.93 9.54 19.80
C ASP A 39 -11.89 9.04 18.79
N ARG A 40 -10.67 8.81 19.29
CA ARG A 40 -9.51 8.41 18.47
C ARG A 40 -8.74 7.33 19.19
N LEU A 41 -8.35 6.30 18.44
CA LEU A 41 -7.39 5.30 18.89
C LEU A 41 -6.13 5.44 18.04
N ILE A 42 -5.02 5.79 18.68
CA ILE A 42 -3.70 5.91 18.07
C ILE A 42 -2.76 5.01 18.87
N ASP A 43 -2.28 3.94 18.24
CA ASP A 43 -1.33 3.01 18.85
C ASP A 43 -0.11 2.79 17.92
N PRO A 44 1.13 3.03 18.37
CA PRO A 44 1.50 3.62 19.67
C PRO A 44 0.88 5.01 19.86
N PRO A 45 0.83 5.55 21.09
CA PRO A 45 0.46 6.95 21.32
C PRO A 45 1.28 7.91 20.47
N ILE A 46 0.70 9.08 20.14
CA ILE A 46 1.27 10.04 19.18
C ILE A 46 2.67 10.57 19.57
N ASP A 47 3.03 10.45 20.85
CA ASP A 47 4.27 10.87 21.49
C ASP A 47 5.25 9.72 21.78
N ARG A 48 5.01 8.53 21.20
CA ARG A 48 5.77 7.30 21.48
C ARG A 48 6.25 6.58 20.23
N ILE A 49 6.61 7.33 19.19
CA ILE A 49 7.08 6.77 17.92
C ILE A 49 8.60 6.53 17.90
N GLU A 50 9.36 7.30 18.68
CA GLU A 50 10.83 7.29 18.71
C GLU A 50 11.39 5.88 18.94
N PRO A 51 10.93 5.09 19.94
CA PRO A 51 11.47 3.75 20.15
C PRO A 51 11.19 2.79 18.98
N LEU A 52 10.09 3.01 18.24
CA LEU A 52 9.80 2.20 17.04
C LEU A 52 10.72 2.57 15.89
N VAL A 53 11.07 3.85 15.74
CA VAL A 53 12.04 4.31 14.74
C VAL A 53 13.43 3.76 15.05
N ASP A 54 13.88 3.86 16.30
CA ASP A 54 15.20 3.36 16.73
C ASP A 54 15.29 1.84 16.52
N ASN A 55 14.28 1.10 16.97
CA ASN A 55 14.25 -0.35 16.77
C ASN A 55 14.22 -0.72 15.28
N ASN A 56 13.50 0.05 14.46
CA ASN A 56 13.48 -0.19 13.02
C ASN A 56 14.85 0.08 12.37
N GLN A 57 15.60 1.09 12.82
CA GLN A 57 16.98 1.32 12.35
C GLN A 57 17.91 0.18 12.74
N LEU A 58 17.82 -0.31 13.99
CA LEU A 58 18.59 -1.47 14.45
C LEU A 58 18.28 -2.74 13.68
N LEU A 59 17.00 -2.98 13.37
CA LEU A 59 16.61 -4.13 12.56
C LEU A 59 17.25 -4.03 11.16
N ARG A 60 17.21 -2.86 10.52
CA ARG A 60 17.81 -2.67 9.19
C ARG A 60 19.31 -2.99 9.16
N THR A 61 20.06 -2.65 10.21
CA THR A 61 21.49 -2.97 10.28
C THR A 61 21.77 -4.44 10.61
N ALA A 62 20.84 -5.12 11.28
CA ALA A 62 20.94 -6.53 11.62
C ALA A 62 20.53 -7.49 10.47
N PHE A 63 19.71 -7.03 9.52
CA PHE A 63 19.27 -7.86 8.39
C PHE A 63 20.39 -8.04 7.36
N ASN A 64 21.11 -9.16 7.47
CA ASN A 64 22.05 -9.62 6.46
C ASN A 64 21.34 -10.39 5.33
N TRP A 65 20.48 -9.71 4.59
CA TRP A 65 19.77 -10.27 3.43
C TRP A 65 20.31 -9.65 2.14
N ARG A 66 20.36 -10.44 1.06
CA ARG A 66 20.81 -10.01 -0.26
C ARG A 66 19.65 -10.03 -1.25
N VAL A 67 19.57 -8.99 -2.07
CA VAL A 67 18.63 -8.87 -3.19
C VAL A 67 19.48 -8.88 -4.46
N ASN A 68 19.51 -10.03 -5.13
CA ASN A 68 20.47 -10.31 -6.20
C ASN A 68 21.91 -10.11 -5.69
N ASP A 69 22.70 -9.25 -6.34
CA ASP A 69 24.09 -8.97 -5.96
C ASP A 69 24.24 -7.88 -4.88
N LEU A 70 23.15 -7.23 -4.48
CA LEU A 70 23.16 -6.13 -3.51
C LEU A 70 22.81 -6.61 -2.12
N ASN A 71 23.44 -6.03 -1.10
CA ASN A 71 22.94 -6.15 0.26
C ASN A 71 21.66 -5.32 0.42
N LEU A 72 20.74 -5.77 1.29
CA LEU A 72 19.47 -5.08 1.52
C LEU A 72 19.67 -3.60 1.91
N TRP A 73 20.68 -3.31 2.72
CA TRP A 73 20.95 -1.93 3.16
C TRP A 73 21.40 -1.02 2.01
N GLU A 74 22.10 -1.55 0.99
CA GLU A 74 22.49 -0.80 -0.21
C GLU A 74 21.23 -0.46 -1.02
N LEU A 75 20.37 -1.46 -1.23
CA LEU A 75 19.10 -1.27 -1.93
C LEU A 75 18.19 -0.28 -1.20
N VAL A 76 18.10 -0.37 0.13
CA VAL A 76 17.31 0.55 0.96
C VAL A 76 17.86 1.96 0.88
N ALA A 77 19.17 2.17 0.94
CA ALA A 77 19.78 3.50 0.82
C ALA A 77 19.46 4.13 -0.55
N ALA A 78 19.58 3.36 -1.63
CA ALA A 78 19.22 3.80 -2.98
C ALA A 78 17.71 4.11 -3.09
N ALA A 79 16.85 3.20 -2.61
CA ALA A 79 15.40 3.35 -2.67
C ALA A 79 14.92 4.57 -1.89
N ARG A 80 15.54 4.87 -0.73
CA ARG A 80 15.21 6.08 0.05
C ARG A 80 15.48 7.35 -0.72
N ARG A 81 16.59 7.42 -1.46
CA ARG A 81 16.89 8.55 -2.34
C ARG A 81 15.85 8.68 -3.44
N GLU A 82 15.56 7.59 -4.16
CA GLU A 82 14.58 7.60 -5.25
C GLU A 82 13.18 8.00 -4.78
N VAL A 83 12.71 7.38 -3.68
CA VAL A 83 11.40 7.67 -3.09
C VAL A 83 11.28 9.14 -2.66
N LEU A 84 12.28 9.69 -1.97
CA LEU A 84 12.24 11.09 -1.54
C LEU A 84 12.25 12.04 -2.73
N THR A 85 13.10 11.80 -3.72
CA THR A 85 13.18 12.62 -4.94
C THR A 85 11.85 12.61 -5.68
N VAL A 86 11.32 11.42 -6.02
CA VAL A 86 10.10 11.30 -6.82
C VAL A 86 8.87 11.79 -6.06
N ALA A 87 8.76 11.51 -4.75
CA ALA A 87 7.66 12.04 -3.94
C ALA A 87 7.70 13.57 -3.87
N ALA A 88 8.89 14.16 -3.74
CA ALA A 88 9.06 15.60 -3.69
C ALA A 88 8.76 16.25 -5.04
N GLU A 89 9.23 15.67 -6.14
CA GLU A 89 8.93 16.13 -7.51
C GLU A 89 7.43 16.05 -7.80
N TYR A 90 6.82 14.90 -7.54
CA TYR A 90 5.38 14.72 -7.69
C TYR A 90 4.60 15.75 -6.88
N THR A 91 4.92 15.91 -5.59
CA THR A 91 4.19 16.85 -4.73
C THR A 91 4.38 18.30 -5.16
N SER A 92 5.59 18.67 -5.61
CA SER A 92 5.89 20.02 -6.09
C SER A 92 5.16 20.41 -7.39
N SER A 93 4.59 19.43 -8.11
CA SER A 93 3.86 19.71 -9.34
C SER A 93 2.51 20.42 -9.12
N TYR A 94 1.97 20.41 -7.89
CA TYR A 94 0.66 21.00 -7.59
C TYR A 94 0.60 21.80 -6.28
N ARG A 95 1.67 21.80 -5.47
CA ARG A 95 1.78 22.65 -4.28
C ARG A 95 3.22 22.93 -3.91
N ASP A 96 3.43 24.01 -3.16
CA ASP A 96 4.73 24.29 -2.56
C ASP A 96 5.07 23.26 -1.47
N ILE A 97 6.35 22.90 -1.43
CA ILE A 97 6.93 22.02 -0.41
C ILE A 97 8.26 22.57 0.08
N HIS A 98 8.58 22.26 1.34
CA HIS A 98 9.92 22.47 1.87
C HIS A 98 10.76 21.21 1.64
N ARG A 99 11.88 21.36 0.94
CA ARG A 99 12.90 20.32 0.77
C ARG A 99 14.13 20.70 1.60
N PRO A 100 14.73 19.78 2.36
CA PRO A 100 16.05 20.01 2.94
C PRO A 100 17.10 20.25 1.84
N ASP A 101 18.02 21.18 2.08
CA ASP A 101 19.07 21.54 1.11
C ASP A 101 20.10 20.41 0.91
N ASP A 102 20.41 19.68 1.99
CA ASP A 102 21.34 18.54 1.97
C ASP A 102 20.59 17.23 1.75
N MET A 103 20.73 16.66 0.54
CA MET A 103 20.12 15.37 0.18
C MET A 103 20.71 14.20 0.97
N ALA A 104 21.98 14.24 1.35
CA ALA A 104 22.61 13.16 2.12
C ALA A 104 22.03 13.11 3.53
N ASP A 105 21.90 14.27 4.18
CA ASP A 105 21.19 14.40 5.46
C ASP A 105 19.72 13.97 5.32
N TRP A 106 19.01 14.43 4.28
CA TRP A 106 17.60 14.08 4.08
C TRP A 106 17.38 12.56 3.96
N VAL A 107 18.21 11.88 3.17
CA VAL A 107 18.16 10.41 3.01
C VAL A 107 18.49 9.66 4.30
N SER A 108 19.22 10.28 5.23
CA SER A 108 19.52 9.67 6.53
C SER A 108 18.35 9.76 7.54
N ARG A 109 17.50 10.78 7.42
CA ARG A 109 16.39 11.05 8.34
C ARG A 109 15.25 10.02 8.23
N PRO A 110 14.50 9.71 9.30
CA PRO A 110 13.41 8.74 9.25
C PRO A 110 12.36 9.05 8.17
N ILE A 111 11.78 8.01 7.55
CA ILE A 111 10.60 8.13 6.70
C ILE A 111 9.44 7.49 7.43
N ILE A 112 8.38 8.27 7.70
CA ILE A 112 7.13 7.76 8.24
C ILE A 112 6.13 7.68 7.09
N MET A 113 5.79 6.46 6.70
CA MET A 113 5.00 6.21 5.49
C MET A 113 3.64 5.63 5.85
N GLY A 114 2.59 6.22 5.28
CA GLY A 114 1.24 5.68 5.25
C GLY A 114 0.75 5.53 3.81
N GLY A 115 -0.54 5.25 3.64
CA GLY A 115 -1.13 5.23 2.32
C GLY A 115 -2.59 4.84 2.32
N HIS A 116 -3.30 5.23 1.27
CA HIS A 116 -4.65 4.77 0.99
C HIS A 116 -5.03 4.94 -0.48
N GLN A 117 -6.12 4.27 -0.89
CA GLN A 117 -6.72 4.45 -2.21
C GLN A 117 -7.17 5.92 -2.37
N PRO A 118 -7.08 6.53 -3.57
CA PRO A 118 -7.40 7.93 -3.80
C PRO A 118 -8.91 8.25 -3.83
N ASP A 119 -9.65 7.76 -2.86
CA ASP A 119 -11.08 8.01 -2.68
C ASP A 119 -11.33 9.20 -1.73
N LEU A 120 -12.59 9.60 -1.55
CA LEU A 120 -13.00 10.51 -0.49
C LEU A 120 -12.84 9.83 0.88
N PHE A 121 -11.91 10.33 1.68
CA PHE A 121 -11.55 9.73 2.95
C PHE A 121 -12.66 9.88 3.99
N HIS A 122 -13.07 8.76 4.57
CA HIS A 122 -13.77 8.81 5.85
C HIS A 122 -12.82 9.31 6.96
N PRO A 123 -13.34 9.85 8.08
CA PRO A 123 -12.50 10.53 9.08
C PRO A 123 -11.37 9.68 9.67
N GLY A 124 -11.58 8.38 9.84
CA GLY A 124 -10.57 7.46 10.38
C GLY A 124 -9.38 7.20 9.44
N VAL A 125 -9.63 7.11 8.13
CA VAL A 125 -8.55 7.08 7.13
C VAL A 125 -7.88 8.44 7.07
N TRP A 126 -8.64 9.54 7.07
CA TRP A 126 -8.07 10.87 6.97
C TRP A 126 -7.15 11.21 8.14
N LEU A 127 -7.54 10.82 9.36
CA LEU A 127 -6.73 10.99 10.57
C LEU A 127 -5.31 10.41 10.42
N LYS A 128 -5.12 9.34 9.63
CA LYS A 128 -3.80 8.75 9.39
C LYS A 128 -2.80 9.78 8.84
N ASN A 129 -3.22 10.65 7.94
CA ASN A 129 -2.35 11.67 7.34
C ASN A 129 -1.82 12.66 8.38
N PHE A 130 -2.67 13.06 9.32
CA PHE A 130 -2.26 13.91 10.45
C PHE A 130 -1.32 13.17 11.40
N VAL A 131 -1.56 11.88 11.64
CA VAL A 131 -0.72 11.06 12.52
C VAL A 131 0.67 10.85 11.91
N ILE A 132 0.77 10.51 10.61
CA ILE A 132 2.09 10.32 9.96
C ILE A 132 2.89 11.64 9.91
N ASP A 133 2.22 12.78 9.66
CA ASP A 133 2.85 14.10 9.69
C ASP A 133 3.38 14.41 11.09
N ARG A 134 2.56 14.20 12.12
CA ARG A 134 2.95 14.47 13.51
C ARG A 134 4.07 13.57 14.00
N TYR A 135 4.09 12.31 13.58
CA TYR A 135 5.18 11.38 13.85
C TYR A 135 6.46 11.78 13.15
N ALA A 136 6.41 12.09 11.85
CA ALA A 136 7.61 12.52 11.13
C ALA A 136 8.24 13.75 11.79
N ARG A 137 7.43 14.74 12.18
CA ARG A 137 7.94 15.92 12.89
C ARG A 137 8.61 15.60 14.23
N SER A 138 8.09 14.64 15.01
CA SER A 138 8.68 14.34 16.33
C SER A 138 10.06 13.72 16.24
N VAL A 139 10.35 13.02 15.13
CA VAL A 139 11.64 12.35 14.88
C VAL A 139 12.52 13.07 13.84
N GLY A 140 12.16 14.29 13.44
CA GLY A 140 12.87 15.05 12.40
C GLY A 140 12.88 14.36 11.02
N GLY A 141 11.89 13.49 10.77
CA GLY A 141 11.75 12.70 9.55
C GLY A 141 10.89 13.35 8.47
N THR A 142 10.58 12.58 7.43
CA THR A 142 9.69 12.95 6.33
C THR A 142 8.44 12.07 6.33
N ALA A 143 7.28 12.69 6.30
CA ALA A 143 6.02 11.97 6.16
C ALA A 143 5.70 11.77 4.67
N ILE A 144 5.37 10.54 4.29
CA ILE A 144 4.95 10.21 2.93
C ILE A 144 3.61 9.49 2.98
N ASN A 145 2.61 10.01 2.27
CA ASN A 145 1.36 9.32 2.02
C ASN A 145 1.40 8.68 0.63
N LEU A 146 1.37 7.35 0.57
CA LEU A 146 1.24 6.64 -0.70
C LEU A 146 -0.18 6.78 -1.23
N VAL A 147 -0.30 7.25 -2.47
CA VAL A 147 -1.57 7.28 -3.19
C VAL A 147 -1.71 5.94 -3.91
N VAL A 148 -2.53 5.03 -3.37
CA VAL A 148 -2.68 3.66 -3.88
C VAL A 148 -3.60 3.66 -5.11
N ASP A 149 -3.15 4.33 -6.17
CA ASP A 149 -3.84 4.46 -7.45
C ASP A 149 -3.87 3.16 -8.26
N THR A 150 -3.02 2.19 -7.91
CA THR A 150 -3.04 0.83 -8.46
C THR A 150 -4.20 -0.02 -7.91
N ASP A 151 -4.91 0.45 -6.90
CA ASP A 151 -6.09 -0.28 -6.38
C ASP A 151 -7.34 0.03 -7.22
N ARG A 152 -8.36 -0.80 -7.06
CA ARG A 152 -9.61 -0.69 -7.81
C ARG A 152 -10.45 0.52 -7.41
N CYS A 153 -10.96 1.22 -8.42
CA CYS A 153 -12.10 2.11 -8.34
C CYS A 153 -13.38 1.27 -8.52
N ALA A 154 -14.01 0.88 -7.41
CA ALA A 154 -15.19 0.01 -7.43
C ALA A 154 -16.51 0.77 -7.63
N SER A 155 -16.56 2.05 -7.24
CA SER A 155 -17.73 2.90 -7.39
C SER A 155 -17.31 4.36 -7.45
N THR A 156 -18.04 5.14 -8.26
CA THR A 156 -17.98 6.60 -8.28
C THR A 156 -19.25 7.19 -7.68
N THR A 157 -19.88 6.50 -6.74
CA THR A 157 -21.14 6.92 -6.11
C THR A 157 -20.96 6.99 -4.61
N LEU A 158 -21.47 8.05 -3.99
CA LEU A 158 -21.36 8.29 -2.56
C LEU A 158 -22.73 8.31 -1.88
N SER A 159 -22.81 7.64 -0.73
CA SER A 159 -23.97 7.72 0.15
C SER A 159 -23.92 9.01 0.96
N VAL A 160 -24.87 9.90 0.70
CA VAL A 160 -24.99 11.20 1.34
C VAL A 160 -26.13 11.16 2.37
N PRO A 161 -25.88 11.49 3.65
CA PRO A 161 -26.94 11.56 4.64
C PRO A 161 -27.85 12.76 4.36
N MET A 162 -29.15 12.52 4.45
CA MET A 162 -30.24 13.44 4.13
C MET A 162 -31.30 13.43 5.22
N GLY A 163 -32.14 14.46 5.24
CA GLY A 163 -33.25 14.58 6.20
C GLY A 163 -32.84 15.37 7.45
N THR A 164 -33.44 15.03 8.60
CA THR A 164 -33.16 15.73 9.87
C THR A 164 -32.40 14.83 10.83
N PHE A 165 -31.88 15.39 11.93
CA PHE A 165 -31.27 14.59 13.00
C PHE A 165 -32.19 13.51 13.60
N ARG A 166 -33.51 13.65 13.44
CA ARG A 166 -34.50 12.66 13.93
C ARG A 166 -34.90 11.64 12.88
N GLU A 167 -34.85 12.03 11.61
CA GLU A 167 -35.29 11.24 10.46
C GLU A 167 -34.24 11.38 9.35
N SER A 168 -33.15 10.61 9.49
CA SER A 168 -32.06 10.59 8.52
C SER A 168 -32.11 9.34 7.67
N HIS A 169 -31.84 9.47 6.38
CA HIS A 169 -31.61 8.36 5.46
C HIS A 169 -30.42 8.67 4.56
N PHE A 170 -29.95 7.68 3.80
CA PHE A 170 -28.88 7.85 2.83
C PHE A 170 -29.46 7.95 1.43
N GLU A 171 -29.00 8.97 0.69
CA GLU A 171 -29.24 9.10 -0.74
C GLU A 171 -27.96 8.77 -1.51
N SER A 172 -28.11 8.05 -2.62
CA SER A 172 -26.99 7.67 -3.48
C SER A 172 -26.71 8.77 -4.50
N VAL A 173 -25.54 9.40 -4.45
CA VAL A 173 -25.17 10.52 -5.32
C VAL A 173 -23.98 10.14 -6.18
N ALA A 174 -24.21 10.00 -7.48
CA ALA A 174 -23.13 9.72 -8.44
C ALA A 174 -22.17 10.92 -8.49
N MET A 175 -20.88 10.68 -8.31
CA MET A 175 -19.79 11.63 -8.53
C MET A 175 -19.41 11.70 -10.01
N ASP A 176 -19.44 10.58 -10.72
CA ASP A 176 -19.13 10.49 -12.15
C ASP A 176 -19.90 9.30 -12.76
N ASP A 177 -19.93 9.20 -14.09
CA ASP A 177 -20.68 8.14 -14.78
C ASP A 177 -20.16 6.73 -14.44
N GLU A 178 -21.04 5.74 -14.56
CA GLU A 178 -20.73 4.36 -14.20
C GLU A 178 -19.72 3.75 -15.17
N SER A 179 -18.80 2.94 -14.62
CA SER A 179 -17.80 2.23 -15.41
C SER A 179 -17.60 0.81 -14.87
N SER A 180 -16.98 -0.05 -15.69
CA SER A 180 -16.42 -1.29 -15.17
C SER A 180 -15.34 -0.99 -14.11
N GLU A 181 -15.17 -1.93 -13.17
CA GLU A 181 -14.10 -1.85 -12.15
C GLU A 181 -12.73 -1.85 -12.84
N MET A 182 -11.91 -0.85 -12.51
CA MET A 182 -10.55 -0.69 -13.00
C MET A 182 -9.67 -0.03 -11.94
N PRO A 183 -8.33 -0.13 -12.04
CA PRO A 183 -7.43 0.67 -11.21
C PRO A 183 -7.73 2.16 -11.30
N TRP A 184 -7.60 2.88 -10.19
CA TRP A 184 -7.73 4.35 -10.16
C TRP A 184 -6.78 5.03 -11.15
N GLU A 185 -5.63 4.42 -11.41
CA GLU A 185 -4.64 4.89 -12.35
C GLU A 185 -5.16 4.89 -13.82
N GLU A 186 -6.12 4.03 -14.16
CA GLU A 186 -6.74 4.02 -15.50
C GLU A 186 -8.08 4.78 -15.54
N ARG A 187 -8.59 5.23 -14.38
CA ARG A 187 -9.91 5.86 -14.29
C ARG A 187 -9.84 7.35 -14.61
N ALA A 188 -10.10 7.70 -15.87
CA ALA A 188 -10.38 9.08 -16.31
C ALA A 188 -11.84 9.47 -16.00
N VAL A 189 -12.16 10.76 -15.94
CA VAL A 189 -13.56 11.24 -15.79
C VAL A 189 -14.35 10.91 -17.06
N LEU A 190 -15.55 10.36 -16.89
CA LEU A 190 -16.42 9.94 -18.00
C LEU A 190 -17.46 10.99 -18.36
N ASP A 191 -18.07 11.63 -17.36
CA ASP A 191 -19.01 12.74 -17.54
C ASP A 191 -18.50 13.99 -16.80
N PRO A 192 -17.81 14.90 -17.53
CA PRO A 192 -17.27 16.11 -16.94
C PRO A 192 -18.31 17.04 -16.30
N GLU A 193 -19.56 17.06 -16.79
CA GLU A 193 -20.62 17.92 -16.26
C GLU A 193 -21.20 17.34 -14.96
N LEU A 194 -21.47 16.03 -14.96
CA LEU A 194 -21.90 15.31 -13.76
C LEU A 194 -20.83 15.41 -12.66
N PHE A 195 -19.56 15.24 -13.04
CA PHE A 195 -18.42 15.38 -12.14
C PHE A 195 -18.29 16.80 -11.60
N ALA A 196 -18.33 17.82 -12.46
CA ALA A 196 -18.22 19.21 -12.03
C ALA A 196 -19.35 19.61 -11.06
N SER A 197 -20.56 19.09 -11.25
CA SER A 197 -21.73 19.40 -10.43
C SER A 197 -21.79 18.65 -9.09
N PHE A 198 -20.99 17.60 -8.88
CA PHE A 198 -21.11 16.72 -7.70
C PHE A 198 -21.05 17.49 -6.38
N GLY A 199 -20.05 18.38 -6.22
CA GLY A 199 -19.87 19.09 -4.96
C GLY A 199 -21.05 19.98 -4.58
N GLN A 200 -21.73 20.57 -5.57
CA GLN A 200 -22.96 21.33 -5.39
C GLN A 200 -24.11 20.40 -5.01
N ARG A 201 -24.38 19.37 -5.82
CA ARG A 201 -25.52 18.44 -5.62
C ARG A 201 -25.46 17.75 -4.26
N ALA A 202 -24.32 17.19 -3.90
CA ALA A 202 -24.15 16.56 -2.59
C ALA A 202 -24.30 17.58 -1.46
N SER A 203 -23.74 18.78 -1.58
CA SER A 203 -23.88 19.82 -0.53
C SER A 203 -25.32 20.31 -0.35
N ASP A 204 -26.12 20.38 -1.42
CA ASP A 204 -27.53 20.76 -1.33
C ASP A 204 -28.33 19.72 -0.52
N LEU A 205 -28.07 18.44 -0.77
CA LEU A 205 -28.66 17.31 -0.04
C LEU A 205 -28.21 17.27 1.43
N LEU A 206 -26.94 17.56 1.70
CA LEU A 206 -26.38 17.65 3.05
C LEU A 206 -26.86 18.87 3.85
N SER A 207 -27.39 19.91 3.20
CA SER A 207 -27.64 21.21 3.83
C SER A 207 -28.49 21.19 5.12
N PRO A 208 -29.49 20.30 5.31
CA PRO A 208 -30.23 20.26 6.56
C PRO A 208 -29.42 19.76 7.77
N LEU A 209 -28.37 18.97 7.52
CA LEU A 209 -27.50 18.39 8.55
C LEU A 209 -26.18 19.17 8.68
N VAL A 210 -25.64 19.62 7.55
CA VAL A 210 -24.38 20.36 7.44
C VAL A 210 -24.59 21.55 6.48
N PRO A 211 -25.14 22.68 6.96
CA PRO A 211 -25.49 23.83 6.12
C PRO A 211 -24.31 24.40 5.32
N ASP A 212 -23.12 24.36 5.88
CA ASP A 212 -21.90 24.88 5.25
C ASP A 212 -20.89 23.76 4.93
N ALA A 213 -21.36 22.75 4.19
CA ALA A 213 -20.53 21.62 3.77
C ALA A 213 -19.30 22.11 2.98
N ILE A 214 -18.10 21.73 3.44
CA ILE A 214 -16.83 22.08 2.78
C ILE A 214 -16.78 21.63 1.32
N LEU A 215 -17.50 20.55 0.99
CA LEU A 215 -17.56 19.97 -0.33
C LEU A 215 -17.91 21.03 -1.40
N ARG A 216 -18.87 21.93 -1.16
CA ARG A 216 -19.24 23.00 -2.09
C ARG A 216 -18.06 23.89 -2.49
N ARG A 217 -17.19 24.22 -1.53
CA ARG A 217 -16.04 25.13 -1.72
C ARG A 217 -14.77 24.40 -2.15
N TRP A 218 -14.65 23.13 -1.79
CA TRP A 218 -13.47 22.32 -2.08
C TRP A 218 -13.54 21.63 -3.45
N TRP A 219 -14.74 21.25 -3.91
CA TRP A 219 -14.92 20.52 -5.16
C TRP A 219 -14.37 21.21 -6.42
N PRO A 220 -14.45 22.55 -6.57
CA PRO A 220 -13.83 23.22 -7.71
C PRO A 220 -12.33 22.92 -7.84
N LEU A 221 -11.61 22.77 -6.72
CA LEU A 221 -10.19 22.37 -6.72
C LEU A 221 -10.01 20.91 -7.16
N VAL A 222 -10.93 20.02 -6.78
CA VAL A 222 -10.93 18.63 -7.27
C VAL A 222 -11.07 18.62 -8.80
N VAL A 223 -12.03 19.36 -9.33
CA VAL A 223 -12.25 19.47 -10.78
C VAL A 223 -11.01 19.99 -11.50
N GLU A 224 -10.38 21.04 -10.96
CA GLU A 224 -9.14 21.60 -11.50
C GLU A 224 -8.01 20.56 -11.52
N ARG A 225 -7.74 19.90 -10.38
CA ARG A 225 -6.65 18.91 -10.27
C ARG A 225 -6.91 17.66 -11.11
N THR A 226 -8.16 17.23 -11.25
CA THR A 226 -8.51 16.11 -12.13
C THR A 226 -8.28 16.44 -13.60
N LYS A 227 -8.56 17.68 -14.03
CA LYS A 227 -8.28 18.13 -15.41
C LYS A 227 -6.78 18.09 -15.72
N GLU A 228 -5.95 18.50 -14.77
CA GLU A 228 -4.49 18.59 -14.92
C GLU A 228 -3.79 17.23 -14.84
N SER A 229 -4.27 16.33 -13.97
CA SER A 229 -3.72 14.98 -13.84
C SER A 229 -4.30 13.97 -14.84
N HIS A 230 -5.41 14.32 -15.50
CA HIS A 230 -6.21 13.44 -16.36
C HIS A 230 -6.71 12.14 -15.70
N ARG A 231 -6.53 11.99 -14.38
CA ARG A 231 -6.85 10.80 -13.59
C ARG A 231 -7.74 11.20 -12.42
N LEU A 232 -8.92 10.61 -12.34
CA LEU A 232 -9.92 10.92 -11.30
C LEU A 232 -9.34 10.79 -9.89
N GLY A 233 -8.67 9.67 -9.62
CA GLY A 233 -8.06 9.41 -8.31
C GLY A 233 -6.98 10.43 -7.96
N LEU A 234 -6.07 10.74 -8.89
CA LEU A 234 -5.01 11.71 -8.60
C LEU A 234 -5.58 13.11 -8.34
N GLY A 235 -6.61 13.53 -9.08
CA GLY A 235 -7.28 14.80 -8.83
C GLY A 235 -7.90 14.90 -7.43
N LEU A 236 -8.57 13.84 -6.97
CA LEU A 236 -9.11 13.73 -5.61
C LEU A 236 -7.99 13.81 -4.55
N ALA A 237 -6.93 13.03 -4.74
CA ALA A 237 -5.80 12.98 -3.82
C ALA A 237 -5.06 14.33 -3.72
N GLN A 238 -4.75 14.96 -4.86
CA GLN A 238 -4.09 16.25 -4.93
C GLN A 238 -4.93 17.36 -4.28
N ALA A 239 -6.23 17.41 -4.57
CA ALA A 239 -7.12 18.41 -3.98
C ALA A 239 -7.28 18.23 -2.46
N ARG A 240 -7.31 16.98 -1.96
CA ARG A 240 -7.26 16.69 -0.52
C ARG A 240 -5.93 17.18 0.06
N HIS A 241 -4.82 16.87 -0.60
CA HIS A 241 -3.50 17.22 -0.11
C HIS A 241 -3.27 18.74 -0.04
N CYS A 242 -3.83 19.50 -0.99
CA CYS A 242 -3.85 20.96 -0.94
C CYS A 242 -4.70 21.51 0.23
N LEU A 243 -5.79 20.83 0.60
CA LEU A 243 -6.57 21.21 1.79
C LEU A 243 -5.78 20.93 3.08
N GLU A 244 -5.14 19.76 3.16
CA GLU A 244 -4.25 19.38 4.27
C GLU A 244 -3.09 20.37 4.45
N ALA A 245 -2.52 20.87 3.34
CA ALA A 245 -1.50 21.92 3.33
C ALA A 245 -1.95 23.17 4.09
N ARG A 246 -3.19 23.62 3.84
CA ARG A 246 -3.78 24.81 4.50
C ARG A 246 -3.98 24.61 6.00
N TRP A 247 -4.03 23.36 6.45
CA TRP A 247 -4.08 23.01 7.86
C TRP A 247 -2.70 22.75 8.46
N GLY A 248 -1.65 23.00 7.67
CA GLY A 248 -0.27 22.98 8.11
C GLY A 248 0.47 21.67 7.84
N LEU A 249 -0.14 20.65 7.22
CA LEU A 249 0.51 19.37 6.94
C LEU A 249 1.62 19.54 5.87
N GLN A 250 2.73 18.86 6.11
CA GLN A 250 3.94 18.87 5.28
C GLN A 250 4.26 17.47 4.73
N THR A 251 3.24 16.62 4.62
CA THR A 251 3.36 15.32 3.95
C THR A 251 3.80 15.49 2.51
N LEU A 252 4.58 14.53 2.00
CA LEU A 252 4.73 14.31 0.57
C LEU A 252 3.73 13.24 0.12
N GLU A 253 3.35 13.26 -1.14
CA GLU A 253 2.61 12.18 -1.77
C GLU A 253 3.43 11.47 -2.84
N LEU A 254 3.18 10.18 -3.00
CA LEU A 254 3.78 9.35 -4.04
C LEU A 254 2.73 8.35 -4.54
N PRO A 255 2.29 8.45 -5.80
CA PRO A 255 1.46 7.41 -6.41
C PRO A 255 2.19 6.07 -6.43
N VAL A 256 1.47 5.01 -6.10
CA VAL A 256 2.04 3.65 -6.13
C VAL A 256 2.43 3.27 -7.57
N SER A 257 1.69 3.74 -8.57
CA SER A 257 2.06 3.56 -9.98
C SER A 257 3.44 4.14 -10.32
N GLU A 258 3.86 5.23 -9.67
CA GLU A 258 5.22 5.78 -9.82
C GLU A 258 6.25 5.04 -8.95
N LEU A 259 5.88 4.69 -7.71
CA LEU A 259 6.74 3.91 -6.82
C LEU A 259 7.19 2.60 -7.46
N VAL A 260 6.29 1.87 -8.11
CA VAL A 260 6.63 0.59 -8.74
C VAL A 260 7.48 0.74 -10.00
N ARG A 261 7.63 1.94 -10.57
CA ARG A 261 8.53 2.18 -11.71
C ARG A 261 9.97 2.50 -11.30
N LEU A 262 10.21 2.71 -10.00
CA LEU A 262 11.55 3.01 -9.51
C LEU A 262 12.52 1.84 -9.79
N PRO A 263 13.75 2.11 -10.26
CA PRO A 263 14.73 1.06 -10.53
C PRO A 263 14.97 0.13 -9.33
N THR A 264 15.11 0.69 -8.12
CA THR A 264 15.32 -0.11 -6.91
C THR A 264 14.14 -1.01 -6.57
N VAL A 265 12.93 -0.53 -6.82
CA VAL A 265 11.71 -1.31 -6.62
C VAL A 265 11.62 -2.43 -7.66
N MET A 266 11.93 -2.15 -8.94
CA MET A 266 12.00 -3.17 -9.99
C MET A 266 13.03 -4.26 -9.72
N LEU A 267 14.19 -3.93 -9.15
CA LEU A 267 15.17 -4.92 -8.70
C LEU A 267 14.60 -5.85 -7.62
N LEU A 268 13.87 -5.30 -6.65
CA LEU A 268 13.18 -6.09 -5.63
C LEU A 268 12.09 -6.98 -6.23
N PHE A 269 11.29 -6.45 -7.16
CA PHE A 269 10.27 -7.24 -7.87
C PHE A 269 10.89 -8.41 -8.64
N GLY A 270 11.97 -8.16 -9.39
CA GLY A 270 12.68 -9.22 -10.12
C GLY A 270 13.20 -10.32 -9.19
N HIS A 271 13.76 -9.94 -8.04
CA HIS A 271 14.19 -10.88 -7.01
C HIS A 271 13.01 -11.70 -6.47
N LEU A 272 11.91 -11.06 -6.11
CA LEU A 272 10.71 -11.73 -5.61
C LEU A 272 10.11 -12.72 -6.63
N LEU A 273 10.18 -12.41 -7.93
CA LEU A 273 9.77 -13.33 -8.98
C LEU A 273 10.74 -14.51 -9.13
N ALA A 274 12.05 -14.26 -9.09
CA ALA A 274 13.06 -15.32 -9.13
C ALA A 274 12.91 -16.31 -7.95
N HIS A 275 12.40 -15.85 -6.82
CA HIS A 275 12.12 -16.63 -5.61
C HIS A 275 10.62 -16.87 -5.39
N ALA A 276 9.81 -16.98 -6.47
CA ALA A 276 8.35 -17.06 -6.38
C ALA A 276 7.83 -18.17 -5.46
N ARG A 277 8.48 -19.33 -5.41
CA ARG A 277 8.10 -20.44 -4.51
C ARG A 277 8.24 -20.05 -3.04
N GLU A 278 9.39 -19.51 -2.66
CA GLU A 278 9.67 -19.07 -1.29
C GLU A 278 8.70 -17.96 -0.88
N LEU A 279 8.43 -17.02 -1.78
CA LEU A 279 7.45 -15.95 -1.58
C LEU A 279 6.04 -16.50 -1.35
N ASN A 280 5.60 -17.46 -2.15
CA ASN A 280 4.30 -18.10 -2.03
C ASN A 280 4.13 -18.80 -0.66
N ILE A 281 5.13 -19.59 -0.26
CA ILE A 281 5.14 -20.28 1.03
C ILE A 281 5.10 -19.26 2.18
N ALA A 282 6.02 -18.29 2.19
CA ALA A 282 6.10 -17.29 3.25
C ALA A 282 4.80 -16.47 3.40
N TYR A 283 4.16 -16.13 2.27
CA TYR A 283 2.88 -15.45 2.26
C TYR A 283 1.77 -16.32 2.87
N ASN A 284 1.61 -17.55 2.39
CA ASN A 284 0.54 -18.45 2.82
C ASN A 284 0.72 -18.89 4.29
N GLU A 285 1.96 -19.10 4.75
CA GLU A 285 2.26 -19.36 6.16
C GLU A 285 1.90 -18.16 7.04
N SER A 286 2.29 -16.95 6.63
CA SER A 286 1.94 -15.72 7.37
C SER A 286 0.42 -15.52 7.46
N LEU A 287 -0.30 -15.83 6.39
CA LEU A 287 -1.76 -15.75 6.31
C LEU A 287 -2.44 -16.81 7.18
N ALA A 288 -1.93 -18.04 7.19
CA ALA A 288 -2.39 -19.10 8.08
C ALA A 288 -2.19 -18.70 9.56
N ASP A 289 -1.03 -18.16 9.90
CA ASP A 289 -0.71 -17.69 11.25
C ASP A 289 -1.65 -16.55 11.68
N PHE A 290 -1.95 -15.61 10.77
CA PHE A 290 -2.93 -14.56 11.00
C PHE A 290 -4.34 -15.11 11.28
N ARG A 291 -4.82 -16.05 10.46
CA ARG A 291 -6.17 -16.65 10.62
C ARG A 291 -6.30 -17.43 11.93
N LEU A 292 -5.26 -18.18 12.30
CA LEU A 292 -5.19 -18.90 13.58
C LEU A 292 -5.31 -17.92 14.76
N ARG A 293 -4.51 -16.84 14.75
CA ARG A 293 -4.49 -15.84 15.83
C ARG A 293 -5.79 -15.04 15.93
N THR A 294 -6.40 -14.70 14.79
CA THR A 294 -7.65 -13.90 14.72
C THR A 294 -8.93 -14.75 14.72
N LYS A 295 -8.80 -16.08 14.87
CA LYS A 295 -9.90 -17.05 14.84
C LYS A 295 -10.78 -16.94 13.58
N GLN A 296 -10.19 -16.54 12.46
CA GLN A 296 -10.90 -16.49 11.18
C GLN A 296 -11.01 -17.89 10.58
N ARG A 297 -12.25 -18.33 10.31
CA ARG A 297 -12.53 -19.68 9.79
C ARG A 297 -12.67 -19.74 8.27
N GLY A 298 -12.81 -18.60 7.60
CA GLY A 298 -13.05 -18.55 6.15
C GLY A 298 -11.75 -18.48 5.34
N HIS A 299 -11.58 -19.37 4.37
CA HIS A 299 -10.41 -19.42 3.48
C HIS A 299 -10.26 -18.18 2.58
N GLY A 300 -11.29 -17.36 2.42
CA GLY A 300 -11.22 -16.10 1.66
C GLY A 300 -10.93 -14.85 2.49
N ARG A 301 -10.72 -14.98 3.80
CA ARG A 301 -10.52 -13.83 4.70
C ARG A 301 -9.13 -13.87 5.36
N PRO A 302 -8.45 -12.71 5.50
CA PRO A 302 -8.77 -11.42 4.87
C PRO A 302 -8.63 -11.45 3.34
N VAL A 303 -7.84 -12.39 2.83
CA VAL A 303 -7.59 -12.67 1.41
C VAL A 303 -7.42 -14.18 1.21
N PRO A 304 -7.59 -14.73 -0.01
CA PRO A 304 -7.34 -16.14 -0.30
C PRO A 304 -5.85 -16.49 -0.29
N ASP A 305 -5.56 -17.78 -0.19
CA ASP A 305 -4.21 -18.33 -0.37
C ASP A 305 -3.76 -18.18 -1.82
N LEU A 306 -2.46 -17.97 -2.00
CA LEU A 306 -1.83 -17.99 -3.32
C LEU A 306 -1.79 -19.44 -3.82
N ALA A 307 -2.21 -19.65 -5.06
CA ALA A 307 -2.34 -20.94 -5.69
C ALA A 307 -1.00 -21.44 -6.27
N ILE A 308 -0.83 -22.76 -6.26
CA ILE A 308 0.16 -23.46 -7.06
C ILE A 308 -0.62 -24.39 -8.00
N ARG A 309 -0.31 -24.35 -9.29
CA ARG A 309 -0.90 -25.22 -10.31
C ARG A 309 0.22 -25.95 -11.01
N ALA A 310 0.13 -27.26 -11.17
CA ALA A 310 1.15 -28.04 -11.85
C ALA A 310 0.51 -28.94 -12.92
N ASN A 311 1.22 -29.10 -14.03
CA ASN A 311 1.02 -30.20 -14.98
C ASN A 311 2.29 -31.07 -15.01
N SER A 312 2.40 -32.01 -15.95
CA SER A 312 3.56 -32.91 -16.03
C SER A 312 4.89 -32.25 -16.36
N GLU A 313 4.90 -31.03 -16.91
CA GLU A 313 6.08 -30.36 -17.47
C GLU A 313 6.38 -29.00 -16.79
N GLU A 314 5.38 -28.40 -16.18
CA GLU A 314 5.43 -27.03 -15.68
C GLU A 314 4.71 -26.90 -14.34
N GLU A 315 5.25 -26.02 -13.50
CA GLU A 315 4.58 -25.54 -12.31
C GLU A 315 4.40 -24.03 -12.38
N TRP A 316 3.16 -23.61 -12.16
CA TRP A 316 2.71 -22.23 -12.14
C TRP A 316 2.45 -21.81 -10.69
N ILE A 317 3.31 -20.95 -10.19
CA ILE A 317 3.28 -20.45 -8.81
C ILE A 317 2.69 -19.05 -8.82
N GLU A 318 1.57 -18.84 -8.14
CA GLU A 318 1.03 -17.50 -7.97
C GLU A 318 1.90 -16.68 -7.02
N VAL A 319 2.13 -15.43 -7.40
CA VAL A 319 2.78 -14.39 -6.59
C VAL A 319 1.76 -13.31 -6.23
N PRO A 320 1.93 -12.58 -5.11
CA PRO A 320 0.95 -11.63 -4.58
C PRO A 320 0.92 -10.31 -5.37
N PHE A 321 0.89 -10.38 -6.70
CA PHE A 321 0.89 -9.26 -7.62
C PHE A 321 -0.32 -9.30 -8.55
N TRP A 322 -0.64 -8.12 -9.06
CA TRP A 322 -1.68 -7.92 -10.05
C TRP A 322 -1.05 -7.35 -11.32
N ILE A 323 -1.57 -7.75 -12.47
CA ILE A 323 -1.16 -7.23 -13.77
C ILE A 323 -2.41 -6.80 -14.57
N TRP A 324 -2.28 -5.70 -15.30
CA TRP A 324 -3.26 -5.17 -16.25
C TRP A 324 -2.52 -4.38 -17.33
N SER A 325 -3.24 -3.95 -18.37
CA SER A 325 -2.76 -2.96 -19.34
C SER A 325 -3.80 -1.85 -19.51
N ARG A 326 -3.45 -0.81 -20.26
CA ARG A 326 -4.40 0.26 -20.58
C ARG A 326 -5.53 -0.22 -21.48
N GLU A 327 -5.25 -1.19 -22.35
CA GLU A 327 -6.22 -1.79 -23.28
C GLU A 327 -7.14 -2.81 -22.58
N ASP A 328 -6.66 -3.48 -21.52
CA ASP A 328 -7.47 -4.34 -20.66
C ASP A 328 -7.18 -4.02 -19.18
N PRO A 329 -7.91 -3.05 -18.58
CA PRO A 329 -7.63 -2.56 -17.23
C PRO A 329 -8.10 -3.53 -16.14
N ARG A 330 -8.56 -4.74 -16.50
CA ARG A 330 -8.97 -5.74 -15.51
C ARG A 330 -7.73 -6.32 -14.83
N ARG A 331 -7.67 -6.18 -13.51
CA ARG A 331 -6.61 -6.78 -12.68
C ARG A 331 -6.66 -8.31 -12.75
N ARG A 332 -5.53 -8.92 -13.11
CA ARG A 332 -5.35 -10.37 -13.15
C ARG A 332 -4.26 -10.81 -12.20
N ARG A 333 -4.43 -12.00 -11.64
CA ARG A 333 -3.45 -12.66 -10.76
C ARG A 333 -2.21 -13.01 -11.58
N VAL A 334 -1.03 -12.82 -11.01
CA VAL A 334 0.24 -13.14 -11.66
C VAL A 334 0.71 -14.53 -11.26
N PHE A 335 1.10 -15.34 -12.26
CA PHE A 335 1.71 -16.65 -12.05
C PHE A 335 3.10 -16.67 -12.69
N ASN A 336 4.09 -17.14 -11.94
CA ASN A 336 5.42 -17.42 -12.45
C ASN A 336 5.50 -18.92 -12.85
N CYS A 337 5.97 -19.20 -14.07
CA CYS A 337 6.16 -20.57 -14.55
C CYS A 337 7.59 -21.03 -14.26
N CYS A 338 7.73 -22.18 -13.64
CA CYS A 338 9.00 -22.88 -13.45
C CYS A 338 8.94 -24.20 -14.21
N CYS A 339 9.86 -24.39 -15.18
CA CYS A 339 10.02 -25.67 -15.84
C CYS A 339 10.60 -26.69 -14.85
N THR A 340 9.94 -27.84 -14.68
CA THR A 340 10.41 -28.89 -13.77
C THR A 340 11.63 -29.65 -14.29
N GLY A 341 12.11 -29.34 -15.50
CA GLY A 341 13.16 -30.09 -16.21
C GLY A 341 14.49 -29.38 -16.48
N CYS A 342 14.75 -28.17 -15.97
CA CYS A 342 16.01 -27.45 -16.25
C CYS A 342 17.04 -27.46 -15.11
N ALA A 343 16.74 -28.10 -13.97
CA ALA A 343 17.64 -28.14 -12.83
C ALA A 343 18.87 -29.07 -13.01
N ASP A 344 18.89 -29.96 -14.02
CA ASP A 344 19.98 -30.93 -14.22
C ASP A 344 20.97 -30.58 -15.35
N ALA A 345 20.81 -29.45 -16.05
CA ALA A 345 21.64 -29.11 -17.22
C ALA A 345 22.85 -28.20 -16.93
N PHE A 346 23.00 -27.67 -15.71
CA PHE A 346 24.14 -26.85 -15.29
C PHE A 346 24.92 -27.51 -14.14
N GLY A 347 25.42 -28.73 -14.38
CA GLY A 347 26.12 -29.48 -13.34
C GLY A 347 26.87 -30.73 -13.76
N SER A 348 27.40 -30.83 -14.99
CA SER A 348 28.46 -31.82 -15.30
C SER A 348 29.11 -31.58 -16.67
N ARG A 349 29.95 -30.55 -16.78
CA ARG A 349 31.08 -30.60 -17.72
C ARG A 349 32.31 -30.04 -17.03
N ASN A 350 32.95 -30.88 -16.23
CA ASN A 350 34.40 -30.86 -16.06
C ASN A 350 34.88 -32.24 -15.59
N ASN A 351 35.99 -32.65 -16.20
CA ASN A 351 36.76 -33.90 -16.06
C ASN A 351 36.21 -35.15 -16.74
N SER A 352 36.81 -35.51 -17.88
CA SER A 352 37.77 -36.64 -17.98
C SER A 352 38.40 -36.69 -19.38
N SER A 353 39.74 -36.62 -19.38
CA SER A 353 40.73 -37.18 -20.33
C SER A 353 40.62 -36.93 -21.84
#